data_AF-A0A7Y6XG58-F1
#
_entry.id   AF-A0A7Y6XG58-F1
#
_cell.length_a   1.000
_cell.length_b   1.000
_cell.length_c   1.000
_cell.angle_alpha   90.00
_cell.angle_beta   90.00
_cell.angle_gamma   90.00
#
_symmetry.space_group_name_H-M   'P 1'
#
loop_
_entity.id
_entity.type
_entity.pdbx_description
1 polymer ?
#
loop_
_entity_poly.entity_id
_entity_poly.type
_entity_poly.pdbx_seq_one_letter_code
_entity_poly.pdbx_strand_id
1 'polypeptide(L)'
;PSFALSLLQDAAPSGCTWIRQDPTGIRKALATVDAPCERLGLAWSPDGKQGALVDRGNGTLPPRAWKVDFDAPQALTPLALPDEGHTDSLGFDAQGRVVALVSQLEGLTRKEERGEEVFVVDGRRLPVPEETEGSPAGLAHAYRREGETWKRIESVATVYEREDAPGTTALATASQLVSSTFGADPDAPAATELTEDSEAARLDAVVKDKGHTEYGAWVALETHGGPLYAWRAARELPVLMPPLRWEANDRLSEPEALSLEPTSVVELRVRGALLLVASDHSARIYDARSKKRLAQLDGVHGARFWPKQRTVTAALPSSGTSAGQ
;
A
#
# COMPACT_ATOMS: atom_id res chain seq x y z
N PRO A 1 -6.47 -5.07 -23.45
CA PRO A 1 -5.55 -5.68 -22.46
C PRO A 1 -6.36 -6.48 -21.43
N SER A 2 -5.93 -7.69 -21.03
CA SER A 2 -6.61 -8.51 -20.01
C SER A 2 -6.11 -8.13 -18.61
N PHE A 3 -7.02 -8.02 -17.65
CA PHE A 3 -6.70 -7.72 -16.24
C PHE A 3 -7.70 -8.36 -15.29
N ALA A 4 -7.26 -8.65 -14.06
CA ALA A 4 -8.13 -9.02 -12.96
C ALA A 4 -7.97 -7.99 -11.84
N LEU A 5 -8.99 -7.84 -11.00
CA LEU A 5 -9.03 -6.86 -9.93
C LEU A 5 -9.26 -7.51 -8.57
N SER A 6 -8.70 -6.88 -7.55
CA SER A 6 -9.02 -7.07 -6.14
C SER A 6 -9.87 -5.88 -5.71
N LEU A 7 -11.07 -6.15 -5.19
CA LEU A 7 -12.05 -5.13 -4.81
C LEU A 7 -12.44 -5.28 -3.34
N LEU A 8 -12.69 -4.16 -2.68
CA LEU A 8 -13.40 -4.09 -1.40
C LEU A 8 -14.78 -3.48 -1.65
N GLN A 9 -15.81 -4.11 -1.10
CA GLN A 9 -17.20 -3.70 -1.25
C GLN A 9 -17.98 -4.00 0.03
N ASP A 10 -18.93 -3.15 0.38
CA ASP A 10 -19.78 -3.36 1.56
C ASP A 10 -20.49 -4.71 1.49
N ALA A 11 -20.51 -5.40 2.64
CA ALA A 11 -21.27 -6.61 2.84
C ALA A 11 -22.65 -6.28 3.43
N ALA A 12 -23.68 -7.03 3.03
CA ALA A 12 -24.99 -6.96 3.66
C ALA A 12 -25.07 -7.96 4.83
N PRO A 13 -25.67 -7.59 5.98
CA PRO A 13 -26.22 -6.27 6.33
C PRO A 13 -25.16 -5.26 6.80
N SER A 14 -23.96 -5.72 7.15
CA SER A 14 -22.82 -4.88 7.57
C SER A 14 -21.50 -5.60 7.29
N GLY A 15 -20.41 -4.84 7.29
CA GLY A 15 -19.05 -5.35 7.10
C GLY A 15 -18.54 -5.13 5.68
N CYS A 16 -17.46 -5.80 5.33
CA CYS A 16 -16.79 -5.65 4.04
C CYS A 16 -16.42 -7.00 3.45
N THR A 17 -16.64 -7.12 2.14
CA THR A 17 -16.26 -8.30 1.35
C THR A 17 -15.08 -7.98 0.44
N TRP A 18 -14.06 -8.81 0.54
CA TRP A 18 -12.97 -8.87 -0.41
C TRP A 18 -13.36 -9.74 -1.61
N ILE A 19 -13.34 -9.14 -2.80
CA ILE A 19 -13.80 -9.75 -4.05
C ILE A 19 -12.64 -9.82 -5.05
N ARG A 20 -12.51 -10.93 -5.75
CA ARG A 20 -11.74 -11.02 -7.00
C ARG A 20 -12.68 -10.84 -8.18
N GLN A 21 -12.37 -9.90 -9.06
CA GLN A 21 -13.03 -9.78 -10.36
C GLN A 21 -12.08 -10.27 -11.46
N ASP A 22 -12.54 -11.20 -12.29
CA ASP A 22 -11.75 -11.71 -13.41
C ASP A 22 -11.81 -10.78 -14.64
N PRO A 23 -11.04 -11.06 -15.71
CA PRO A 23 -11.04 -10.24 -16.92
C PRO A 23 -12.36 -10.21 -17.70
N THR A 24 -13.27 -11.16 -17.44
CA THR A 24 -14.61 -11.20 -18.04
C THR A 24 -15.63 -10.39 -17.21
N GLY A 25 -15.24 -9.93 -16.02
CA GLY A 25 -16.10 -9.21 -15.09
C GLY A 25 -16.76 -10.10 -14.04
N ILE A 26 -16.52 -11.41 -14.05
CA ILE A 26 -17.09 -12.32 -13.05
C ILE A 26 -16.46 -12.03 -11.68
N ARG A 27 -17.31 -11.85 -10.66
CA ARG A 27 -16.91 -11.55 -9.28
C ARG A 27 -17.00 -12.80 -8.42
N LYS A 28 -15.93 -13.11 -7.68
CA LYS A 28 -15.86 -14.18 -6.67
C LYS A 28 -15.51 -13.56 -5.32
N ALA A 29 -16.39 -13.73 -4.33
CA ALA A 29 -16.08 -13.37 -2.95
C ALA A 29 -14.97 -14.29 -2.41
N LEU A 30 -13.96 -13.69 -1.78
CA LEU A 30 -12.83 -14.39 -1.17
C LEU A 30 -13.00 -14.48 0.34
N ALA A 31 -13.40 -13.38 0.97
CA ALA A 31 -13.56 -13.23 2.41
C ALA A 31 -14.55 -12.12 2.74
N THR A 32 -15.28 -12.26 3.84
CA THR A 32 -16.16 -11.22 4.39
C THR A 32 -15.88 -11.05 5.88
N VAL A 33 -15.60 -9.83 6.32
CA VAL A 33 -15.31 -9.52 7.72
C VAL A 33 -16.27 -8.46 8.25
N ASP A 34 -16.54 -8.53 9.55
CA ASP A 34 -17.29 -7.51 10.27
C ASP A 34 -16.38 -6.33 10.64
N ALA A 35 -16.07 -5.53 9.62
CA ALA A 35 -15.31 -4.30 9.67
C ALA A 35 -15.64 -3.47 8.41
N PRO A 36 -15.63 -2.14 8.49
CA PRO A 36 -15.91 -1.29 7.36
C PRO A 36 -14.69 -1.29 6.39
N CYS A 37 -14.94 -1.12 5.10
CA CYS A 37 -13.94 -1.40 4.06
C CYS A 37 -12.72 -0.46 4.13
N GLU A 38 -12.90 0.80 4.52
CA GLU A 38 -11.87 1.83 4.64
C GLU A 38 -10.79 1.48 5.68
N ARG A 39 -11.10 0.56 6.59
CA ARG A 39 -10.19 0.12 7.66
C ARG A 39 -9.35 -1.09 7.27
N LEU A 40 -9.64 -1.69 6.11
CA LEU A 40 -9.04 -2.94 5.68
C LEU A 40 -7.81 -2.74 4.80
N GLY A 41 -6.72 -3.41 5.16
CA GLY A 41 -5.54 -3.56 4.33
C GLY A 41 -5.46 -4.97 3.75
N LEU A 42 -4.98 -5.07 2.50
CA LEU A 42 -4.89 -6.34 1.77
C LEU A 42 -3.46 -6.58 1.28
N ALA A 43 -2.96 -7.80 1.50
CA ALA A 43 -1.71 -8.27 0.91
C ALA A 43 -1.90 -9.63 0.24
N TRP A 44 -1.03 -9.96 -0.72
CA TRP A 44 -1.06 -11.22 -1.45
C TRP A 44 0.24 -12.00 -1.33
N SER A 45 0.13 -13.33 -1.29
CA SER A 45 1.27 -14.21 -1.46
C SER A 45 1.81 -14.11 -2.90
N PRO A 46 3.12 -14.36 -3.12
CA PRO A 46 3.73 -14.26 -4.45
C PRO A 46 3.12 -15.22 -5.48
N ASP A 47 2.65 -16.39 -5.04
CA ASP A 47 1.98 -17.38 -5.89
C ASP A 47 0.51 -17.04 -6.19
N GLY A 48 -0.03 -15.99 -5.57
CA GLY A 48 -1.41 -15.54 -5.76
C GLY A 48 -2.46 -16.54 -5.31
N LYS A 49 -2.13 -17.46 -4.39
CA LYS A 49 -3.06 -18.44 -3.81
C LYS A 49 -3.58 -18.04 -2.43
N GLN A 50 -2.86 -17.17 -1.73
CA GLN A 50 -3.19 -16.75 -0.39
C GLN A 50 -3.15 -15.23 -0.27
N GLY A 51 -3.86 -14.73 0.72
CA GLY A 51 -3.86 -13.33 1.09
C GLY A 51 -3.80 -13.13 2.59
N ALA A 52 -3.47 -11.90 2.99
CA ALA A 52 -3.64 -11.42 4.34
C ALA A 52 -4.60 -10.23 4.30
N LEU A 53 -5.53 -10.21 5.23
CA LEU A 53 -6.48 -9.13 5.45
C LEU A 53 -6.26 -8.61 6.87
N VAL A 54 -6.07 -7.30 7.01
CA VAL A 54 -5.87 -6.64 8.31
C VAL A 54 -6.95 -5.60 8.51
N ASP A 55 -7.64 -5.70 9.63
CA ASP A 55 -8.46 -4.64 10.21
C ASP A 55 -7.59 -3.88 11.23
N ARG A 56 -7.31 -2.59 11.00
CA ARG A 56 -6.49 -1.76 11.89
C ARG A 56 -7.13 -1.47 13.26
N GLY A 57 -8.41 -1.76 13.43
CA GLY A 57 -9.16 -1.37 14.64
C GLY A 57 -9.42 0.14 14.69
N ASN A 58 -10.06 0.60 15.76
CA ASN A 58 -10.53 1.99 15.89
C ASN A 58 -10.33 2.55 17.30
N GLY A 59 -9.34 2.04 18.03
CA GLY A 59 -9.07 2.38 19.44
C GLY A 59 -9.98 1.70 20.45
N THR A 60 -11.23 1.37 20.08
CA THR A 60 -12.11 0.52 20.91
C THR A 60 -11.92 -0.95 20.58
N LEU A 61 -11.83 -1.28 19.30
CA LEU A 61 -11.52 -2.62 18.83
C LEU A 61 -10.01 -2.71 18.55
N PRO A 62 -9.31 -3.74 19.09
CA PRO A 62 -7.93 -3.98 18.75
C PRO A 62 -7.79 -4.39 17.28
N PRO A 63 -6.60 -4.22 16.68
CA PRO A 63 -6.35 -4.68 15.33
C PRO A 63 -6.51 -6.21 15.24
N ARG A 64 -7.01 -6.67 14.10
CA ARG A 64 -7.25 -8.09 13.82
C ARG A 64 -6.71 -8.43 12.44
N ALA A 65 -6.23 -9.65 12.27
CA ALA A 65 -5.77 -10.12 10.98
C ALA A 65 -6.30 -11.52 10.66
N TRP A 66 -6.39 -11.80 9.37
CA TRP A 66 -6.77 -13.10 8.85
C TRP A 66 -5.89 -13.47 7.67
N LYS A 67 -5.59 -14.76 7.59
CA LYS A 67 -5.09 -15.39 6.38
C LYS A 67 -6.27 -15.91 5.57
N VAL A 68 -6.25 -15.65 4.27
CA VAL A 68 -7.29 -16.04 3.31
C VAL A 68 -6.69 -17.00 2.29
N ASP A 69 -7.32 -18.16 2.11
CA ASP A 69 -7.00 -19.08 1.02
C ASP A 69 -7.98 -18.84 -0.14
N PHE A 70 -7.48 -18.54 -1.34
CA PHE A 70 -8.34 -18.19 -2.47
C PHE A 70 -8.99 -19.40 -3.16
N ASP A 71 -8.48 -20.60 -2.91
CA ASP A 71 -9.04 -21.87 -3.39
C ASP A 71 -10.10 -22.41 -2.42
N ALA A 72 -10.04 -22.03 -1.14
CA ALA A 72 -11.07 -22.28 -0.13
C ALA A 72 -11.84 -20.99 0.22
N PRO A 73 -12.71 -20.48 -0.67
CA PRO A 73 -13.39 -19.21 -0.47
C PRO A 73 -14.21 -19.21 0.84
N GLN A 74 -14.21 -18.05 1.51
CA GLN A 74 -14.86 -17.80 2.82
C GLN A 74 -14.21 -18.46 4.05
N ALA A 75 -13.16 -19.27 3.88
CA ALA A 75 -12.36 -19.75 5.01
C ALA A 75 -11.43 -18.62 5.51
N LEU A 76 -11.92 -17.85 6.47
CA LEU A 76 -11.10 -16.89 7.22
C LEU A 76 -10.35 -17.62 8.33
N THR A 77 -9.02 -17.71 8.21
CA THR A 77 -8.19 -18.25 9.30
C THR A 77 -7.66 -17.07 10.12
N PRO A 78 -8.05 -16.91 11.40
CA PRO A 78 -7.51 -15.86 12.24
C PRO A 78 -5.99 -15.95 12.29
N LEU A 79 -5.33 -14.81 12.18
CA LEU A 79 -3.89 -14.68 12.26
C LEU A 79 -3.57 -13.83 13.48
N ALA A 80 -3.02 -14.46 14.53
CA ALA A 80 -2.51 -13.73 15.68
C ALA A 80 -1.43 -12.74 15.22
N LEU A 81 -1.50 -11.51 15.71
CA LEU A 81 -0.49 -10.48 15.49
C LEU A 81 0.66 -10.65 16.51
N PRO A 82 1.87 -10.12 16.24
CA PRO A 82 2.92 -10.04 17.26
C PRO A 82 2.41 -9.35 18.54
N ASP A 83 2.79 -9.89 19.71
CA ASP A 83 2.35 -9.38 21.01
C ASP A 83 3.07 -8.09 21.43
N GLU A 84 4.29 -7.87 20.91
CA GLU A 84 5.10 -6.70 21.20
C GLU A 84 4.85 -5.60 20.17
N GLY A 85 4.59 -4.39 20.65
CA GLY A 85 4.44 -3.19 19.81
C GLY A 85 3.10 -3.12 19.05
N HIS A 86 3.04 -2.19 18.09
CA HIS A 86 1.91 -1.99 17.19
C HIS A 86 2.25 -2.55 15.81
N THR A 87 1.39 -3.42 15.27
CA THR A 87 1.60 -3.94 13.91
C THR A 87 1.12 -2.93 12.86
N ASP A 88 2.06 -2.20 12.28
CA ASP A 88 1.79 -1.21 11.23
C ASP A 88 1.31 -1.87 9.92
N SER A 89 1.86 -3.04 9.59
CA SER A 89 1.51 -3.78 8.38
C SER A 89 1.83 -5.27 8.44
N LEU A 90 1.07 -6.06 7.66
CA LEU A 90 1.40 -7.43 7.29
C LEU A 90 1.73 -7.51 5.80
N GLY A 91 2.62 -8.43 5.43
CA GLY A 91 2.95 -8.69 4.04
C GLY A 91 3.45 -10.11 3.83
N PHE A 92 3.88 -10.37 2.60
CA PHE A 92 4.50 -11.65 2.24
C PHE A 92 5.91 -11.41 1.70
N ASP A 93 6.86 -12.21 2.17
CA ASP A 93 8.19 -12.27 1.56
C ASP A 93 8.16 -13.04 0.23
N ALA A 94 9.29 -13.07 -0.48
CA ALA A 94 9.42 -13.76 -1.76
C ALA A 94 9.21 -15.28 -1.68
N GLN A 95 9.28 -15.89 -0.48
CA GLN A 95 9.01 -17.30 -0.25
C GLN A 95 7.53 -17.56 0.10
N GLY A 96 6.70 -16.52 0.19
CA GLY A 96 5.29 -16.64 0.58
C GLY A 96 5.06 -16.80 2.08
N ARG A 97 6.05 -16.46 2.91
CA ARG A 97 5.88 -16.43 4.38
C ARG A 97 5.32 -15.08 4.80
N VAL A 98 4.43 -15.09 5.78
CA VAL A 98 3.86 -13.85 6.32
C VAL A 98 4.91 -13.14 7.16
N VAL A 99 5.03 -11.83 6.95
CA VAL A 99 5.90 -10.93 7.69
C VAL A 99 5.05 -9.80 8.27
N ALA A 100 5.29 -9.46 9.53
CA ALA A 100 4.72 -8.30 10.20
C ALA A 100 5.80 -7.22 10.35
N LEU A 101 5.45 -5.98 10.02
CA LEU A 101 6.23 -4.80 10.34
C LEU A 101 5.58 -4.14 11.56
N VAL A 102 6.38 -3.90 12.59
CA VAL A 102 5.90 -3.52 13.92
C VAL A 102 6.66 -2.30 14.41
N SER A 103 5.94 -1.29 14.87
CA SER A 103 6.47 -0.14 15.58
C SER A 103 6.42 -0.37 17.09
N GLN A 104 7.46 0.05 17.81
CA GLN A 104 7.50 -0.01 19.28
C GLN A 104 8.03 1.31 19.83
N LEU A 105 7.15 2.03 20.52
CA LEU A 105 7.44 3.31 21.18
C LEU A 105 7.51 3.17 22.71
N GLU A 106 6.86 2.15 23.26
CA GLU A 106 6.75 1.92 24.71
C GLU A 106 7.53 0.68 25.16
N GLY A 107 7.81 0.60 26.47
CA GLY A 107 8.52 -0.53 27.07
C GLY A 107 9.97 -0.68 26.59
N LEU A 108 10.55 0.37 26.02
CA LEU A 108 11.90 0.39 25.49
C LEU A 108 12.93 0.48 26.62
N THR A 109 13.90 -0.43 26.62
CA THR A 109 15.03 -0.36 27.56
C THR A 109 16.15 0.49 26.96
N ARG A 110 16.30 1.72 27.46
CA ARG A 110 17.42 2.62 27.15
C ARG A 110 18.57 2.40 28.13
N LYS A 111 19.81 2.44 27.64
CA LYS A 111 21.03 2.45 28.46
C LYS A 111 21.97 3.53 27.96
N GLU A 112 22.63 4.19 28.89
CA GLU A 112 23.76 5.08 28.58
C GLU A 112 25.07 4.27 28.62
N GLU A 113 25.80 4.28 27.52
CA GLU A 113 27.12 3.65 27.43
C GLU A 113 28.09 4.59 26.72
N ARG A 114 29.20 4.95 27.41
CA ARG A 114 30.25 5.82 26.86
C ARG A 114 29.75 7.18 26.35
N GLY A 115 28.69 7.71 26.96
CA GLY A 115 28.08 9.00 26.59
C GLY A 115 27.09 8.93 25.43
N GLU A 116 26.73 7.72 24.97
CA GLU A 116 25.71 7.51 23.95
C GLU A 116 24.54 6.71 24.54
N GLU A 117 23.31 7.10 24.20
CA GLU A 117 22.13 6.30 24.51
C GLU A 117 21.93 5.19 23.47
N VAL A 118 21.68 3.98 23.95
CA VAL A 118 21.40 2.81 23.12
C VAL A 118 20.14 2.08 23.58
N PHE A 119 19.37 1.58 22.62
CA PHE A 119 18.39 0.53 22.88
C PHE A 119 19.08 -0.82 22.95
N VAL A 120 18.64 -1.68 23.88
CA VAL A 120 19.10 -3.07 23.97
C VAL A 120 18.00 -4.02 23.52
N VAL A 121 18.25 -4.74 22.42
CA VAL A 121 17.28 -5.65 21.78
C VAL A 121 17.95 -6.99 21.51
N ASP A 122 17.47 -8.06 22.12
CA ASP A 122 18.04 -9.42 21.97
C ASP A 122 19.57 -9.46 22.19
N GLY A 123 20.06 -8.65 23.14
CA GLY A 123 21.49 -8.48 23.44
C GLY A 123 22.28 -7.61 22.46
N ARG A 124 21.66 -7.13 21.38
CA ARG A 124 22.24 -6.16 20.43
C ARG A 124 22.01 -4.75 20.92
N ARG A 125 22.98 -3.88 20.64
CA ARG A 125 22.91 -2.43 20.91
C ARG A 125 22.55 -1.70 19.64
N LEU A 126 21.56 -0.83 19.71
CA LEU A 126 21.13 0.03 18.62
C LEU A 126 21.22 1.49 19.09
N PRO A 127 22.02 2.35 18.45
CA PRO A 127 22.08 3.77 18.79
C PRO A 127 20.69 4.40 18.77
N VAL A 128 20.34 5.16 19.81
CA VAL A 128 19.09 5.92 19.82
C VAL A 128 19.25 7.08 18.82
N PRO A 129 18.39 7.21 17.81
CA PRO A 129 18.43 8.34 16.90
C PRO A 129 18.13 9.64 17.64
N GLU A 130 18.66 10.75 17.15
CA GLU A 130 18.41 12.07 17.72
C GLU A 130 16.90 12.38 17.68
N GLU A 131 16.33 12.66 18.85
CA GLU A 131 14.94 13.05 19.00
C GLU A 131 14.78 14.55 18.73
N THR A 132 13.88 14.91 17.82
CA THR A 132 13.42 16.29 17.66
C THR A 132 12.05 16.46 18.30
N GLU A 133 11.66 17.69 18.64
CA GLU A 133 10.32 17.97 19.17
C GLU A 133 9.24 17.36 18.26
N GLY A 134 8.33 16.57 18.83
CA GLY A 134 7.28 15.84 18.09
C GLY A 134 7.75 14.61 17.30
N SER A 135 8.97 14.10 17.54
CA SER A 135 9.48 12.89 16.88
C SER A 135 10.22 11.98 17.85
N PRO A 136 9.49 11.12 18.59
CA PRO A 136 10.10 10.22 19.54
C PRO A 136 10.93 9.14 18.84
N ALA A 137 12.05 8.76 19.46
CA ALA A 137 12.82 7.60 19.04
C ALA A 137 12.12 6.32 19.51
N GLY A 138 12.09 5.34 18.62
CA GLY A 138 11.55 4.02 18.89
C GLY A 138 12.28 2.92 18.13
N LEU A 139 11.71 1.72 18.19
CA LEU A 139 12.19 0.57 17.43
C LEU A 139 11.21 0.21 16.34
N ALA A 140 11.72 -0.09 15.15
CA ALA A 140 11.00 -0.81 14.12
C ALA A 140 11.47 -2.27 14.15
N HIS A 141 10.53 -3.21 14.06
CA HIS A 141 10.80 -4.64 14.01
C HIS A 141 10.17 -5.28 12.79
N ALA A 142 10.87 -6.24 12.19
CA ALA A 142 10.26 -7.20 11.29
C ALA A 142 10.15 -8.55 11.99
N TYR A 143 8.94 -9.11 12.01
CA TYR A 143 8.68 -10.48 12.48
C TYR A 143 8.26 -11.35 11.32
N ARG A 144 8.77 -12.57 11.26
CA ARG A 144 8.33 -13.57 10.30
C ARG A 144 7.55 -14.66 11.01
N ARG A 145 6.46 -15.08 10.38
CA ARG A 145 5.63 -16.19 10.85
C ARG A 145 6.33 -17.52 10.59
N GLU A 146 6.58 -18.30 11.63
CA GLU A 146 7.15 -19.65 11.54
C GLU A 146 6.20 -20.63 12.25
N GLY A 147 5.37 -21.35 11.48
CA GLY A 147 4.31 -22.19 12.04
C GLY A 147 3.30 -21.35 12.80
N GLU A 148 3.10 -21.62 14.10
CA GLU A 148 2.20 -20.88 14.98
C GLU A 148 2.86 -19.81 15.88
N THR A 149 4.17 -19.56 15.73
CA THR A 149 4.85 -18.42 16.38
C THR A 149 5.37 -17.32 15.44
N TRP A 150 5.59 -16.13 16.02
CA TRP A 150 6.31 -15.03 15.39
C TRP A 150 7.78 -15.05 15.81
N LYS A 151 8.68 -14.90 14.85
CA LYS A 151 10.11 -14.78 15.10
C LYS A 151 10.61 -13.44 14.60
N ARG A 152 11.23 -12.64 15.47
CA ARG A 152 11.89 -11.40 15.07
C ARG A 152 13.07 -11.71 14.17
N ILE A 153 13.16 -11.04 13.03
CA ILE A 153 14.22 -11.21 12.04
C ILE A 153 15.04 -9.94 11.82
N GLU A 154 14.51 -8.77 12.18
CA GLU A 154 15.17 -7.48 12.03
C GLU A 154 14.69 -6.51 13.12
N SER A 155 15.61 -5.64 13.57
CA SER A 155 15.32 -4.51 14.46
C SER A 155 16.18 -3.32 14.04
N VAL A 156 15.56 -2.15 13.94
CA VAL A 156 16.23 -0.88 13.63
C VAL A 156 15.71 0.19 14.59
N ALA A 157 16.60 1.02 15.13
CA ALA A 157 16.21 2.22 15.86
C ALA A 157 15.89 3.33 14.86
N THR A 158 14.74 3.97 15.03
CA THR A 158 14.22 4.97 14.10
C THR A 158 13.39 6.00 14.86
N VAL A 159 13.00 7.07 14.17
CA VAL A 159 12.05 8.07 14.68
C VAL A 159 10.65 7.83 14.12
N TYR A 160 9.64 8.37 14.80
CA TYR A 160 8.22 8.27 14.47
C TYR A 160 7.52 9.64 14.55
N GLU A 161 6.22 9.66 14.24
CA GLU A 161 5.28 10.80 14.43
C GLU A 161 5.51 12.06 13.58
N ARG A 162 6.61 12.14 12.81
CA ARG A 162 6.79 13.13 11.75
C ARG A 162 6.32 12.60 10.40
N GLU A 163 5.92 13.51 9.51
CA GLU A 163 5.50 13.19 8.13
C GLU A 163 6.61 12.47 7.34
N ASP A 164 7.88 12.85 7.56
CA ASP A 164 9.07 12.26 6.93
C ASP A 164 9.76 11.19 7.79
N ALA A 165 9.18 10.83 8.93
CA ALA A 165 9.76 9.81 9.80
C ALA A 165 9.80 8.45 9.07
N PRO A 166 10.96 7.77 9.01
CA PRO A 166 11.04 6.47 8.36
C PRO A 166 10.14 5.41 9.02
N GLY A 167 10.03 5.40 10.35
CA GLY A 167 9.27 4.38 11.08
C GLY A 167 9.61 2.95 10.64
N THR A 168 8.59 2.12 10.40
CA THR A 168 8.79 0.75 9.90
C THR A 168 9.33 0.65 8.47
N THR A 169 9.35 1.74 7.70
CA THR A 169 9.99 1.74 6.37
C THR A 169 11.52 1.76 6.45
N ALA A 170 12.10 2.06 7.62
CA ALA A 170 13.54 1.95 7.86
C ALA A 170 14.06 0.50 7.79
N LEU A 171 13.18 -0.49 7.91
CA LEU A 171 13.52 -1.91 7.85
C LEU A 171 13.89 -2.31 6.41
N ALA A 172 15.03 -2.97 6.23
CA ALA A 172 15.40 -3.54 4.94
C ALA A 172 14.33 -4.55 4.48
N THR A 173 13.74 -5.31 5.41
CA THR A 173 12.65 -6.26 5.14
C THR A 173 11.43 -5.58 4.51
N ALA A 174 11.10 -4.34 4.88
CA ALA A 174 9.94 -3.63 4.32
C ALA A 174 10.05 -3.48 2.79
N SER A 175 11.25 -3.20 2.29
CA SER A 175 11.54 -3.10 0.84
C SER A 175 11.54 -4.45 0.10
N GLN A 176 11.63 -5.57 0.82
CA GLN A 176 11.71 -6.92 0.27
C GLN A 176 10.36 -7.63 0.22
N LEU A 177 9.31 -7.05 0.82
CA LEU A 177 7.96 -7.60 0.75
C LEU A 177 7.45 -7.58 -0.70
N VAL A 178 6.88 -8.68 -1.14
CA VAL A 178 6.22 -8.78 -2.45
C VAL A 178 4.92 -7.99 -2.45
N SER A 179 4.25 -7.95 -1.30
CA SER A 179 3.02 -7.23 -1.06
C SER A 179 2.91 -6.91 0.42
N SER A 180 2.29 -5.77 0.72
CA SER A 180 2.03 -5.29 2.08
C SER A 180 0.59 -4.78 2.17
N THR A 181 -0.06 -4.97 3.32
CA THR A 181 -1.42 -4.49 3.60
C THR A 181 -1.44 -2.97 3.61
N PHE A 182 -0.40 -2.39 4.17
CA PHE A 182 -0.17 -0.96 4.27
C PHE A 182 1.30 -0.67 3.94
N GLY A 183 1.54 0.23 2.99
CA GLY A 183 2.89 0.53 2.49
C GLY A 183 2.91 0.64 0.98
N ALA A 184 4.12 0.57 0.41
CA ALA A 184 4.33 0.77 -1.01
C ALA A 184 3.51 -0.21 -1.86
N ASP A 185 2.66 0.34 -2.73
CA ASP A 185 1.96 -0.42 -3.76
C ASP A 185 2.87 -0.51 -5.00
N PRO A 186 3.25 -1.71 -5.47
CA PRO A 186 4.12 -1.86 -6.63
C PRO A 186 3.50 -1.32 -7.93
N ASP A 187 2.17 -1.14 -7.99
CA ASP A 187 1.51 -0.51 -9.13
C ASP A 187 1.25 0.99 -8.91
N ALA A 188 1.53 1.57 -7.73
CA ALA A 188 1.40 3.01 -7.54
C ALA A 188 2.49 3.75 -8.34
N PRO A 189 2.13 4.66 -9.26
CA PRO A 189 3.11 5.44 -10.01
C PRO A 189 3.78 6.47 -9.11
N ALA A 190 5.06 6.74 -9.39
CA ALA A 190 5.73 7.90 -8.82
C ALA A 190 5.13 9.19 -9.42
N ALA A 191 4.88 10.18 -8.55
CA ALA A 191 4.42 11.49 -8.96
C ALA A 191 5.59 12.49 -8.91
N THR A 192 5.81 13.20 -10.01
CA THR A 192 6.81 14.25 -10.12
C THR A 192 6.11 15.60 -10.11
N GLU A 193 6.47 16.46 -9.15
CA GLU A 193 5.95 17.83 -9.12
C GLU A 193 6.42 18.63 -10.33
N LEU A 194 5.51 19.38 -10.93
CA LEU A 194 5.80 20.25 -12.05
C LEU A 194 6.21 21.63 -11.56
N THR A 195 7.27 22.18 -12.14
CA THR A 195 7.71 23.54 -11.82
C THR A 195 6.78 24.58 -12.46
N GLU A 196 6.59 25.71 -11.77
CA GLU A 196 5.66 26.77 -12.18
C GLU A 196 5.97 27.37 -13.56
N ASP A 197 7.25 27.44 -13.95
CA ASP A 197 7.72 28.05 -15.20
C ASP A 197 7.53 27.16 -16.46
N SER A 198 6.78 26.06 -16.34
CA SER A 198 6.75 25.00 -17.35
C SER A 198 5.32 24.55 -17.72
N GLU A 199 5.11 23.23 -17.64
CA GLU A 199 3.88 22.49 -17.89
C GLU A 199 2.75 22.85 -16.91
N ALA A 200 3.07 23.25 -15.68
CA ALA A 200 2.08 23.69 -14.69
C ALA A 200 1.29 24.91 -15.18
N ALA A 201 1.98 25.93 -15.73
CA ALA A 201 1.31 27.10 -16.31
C ALA A 201 0.42 26.75 -17.51
N ARG A 202 0.84 25.79 -18.34
CA ARG A 202 0.02 25.26 -19.46
C ARG A 202 -1.25 24.59 -18.93
N LEU A 203 -1.13 23.79 -17.87
CA LEU A 203 -2.27 23.13 -17.22
C LEU A 203 -3.24 24.15 -16.61
N ASP A 204 -2.76 25.16 -15.89
CA ASP A 204 -3.60 26.21 -15.32
C ASP A 204 -4.29 27.08 -16.38
N ALA A 205 -3.63 27.31 -17.54
CA ALA A 205 -4.24 28.02 -18.65
C ALA A 205 -5.42 27.26 -19.27
N VAL A 206 -5.36 25.91 -19.29
CA VAL A 206 -6.41 25.03 -19.83
C VAL A 206 -7.48 24.73 -18.78
N VAL A 207 -7.07 24.52 -17.53
CA VAL A 207 -7.92 24.12 -16.41
C VAL A 207 -8.14 25.31 -15.49
N LYS A 208 -9.03 26.20 -15.94
CA LYS A 208 -9.35 27.46 -15.22
C LYS A 208 -10.12 27.24 -13.92
N ASP A 209 -10.92 26.19 -13.87
CA ASP A 209 -11.69 25.79 -12.69
C ASP A 209 -11.35 24.33 -12.37
N LYS A 210 -10.87 24.10 -11.16
CA LYS A 210 -10.53 22.77 -10.64
C LYS A 210 -11.73 22.10 -9.95
N GLY A 211 -12.81 22.86 -9.70
CA GLY A 211 -14.01 22.40 -8.99
C GLY A 211 -13.86 22.37 -7.47
N HIS A 212 -12.74 22.88 -6.93
CA HIS A 212 -12.45 22.96 -5.50
C HIS A 212 -11.47 24.11 -5.21
N THR A 213 -11.32 24.48 -3.93
CA THR A 213 -10.41 25.55 -3.45
C THR A 213 -9.15 25.03 -2.76
N GLU A 214 -8.92 23.71 -2.76
CA GLU A 214 -7.73 23.09 -2.16
C GLU A 214 -6.43 23.62 -2.77
N TYR A 215 -5.55 24.14 -1.93
CA TYR A 215 -4.20 24.55 -2.32
C TYR A 215 -3.34 23.32 -2.63
N GLY A 216 -2.39 23.45 -3.56
CA GLY A 216 -1.61 22.32 -4.04
C GLY A 216 -0.78 22.66 -5.27
N ALA A 217 -0.27 21.62 -5.92
CA ALA A 217 0.54 21.73 -7.12
C ALA A 217 0.14 20.66 -8.15
N TRP A 218 0.43 20.95 -9.42
CA TRP A 218 0.33 19.94 -10.47
C TRP A 218 1.47 18.93 -10.35
N VAL A 219 1.12 17.66 -10.48
CA VAL A 219 2.09 16.56 -10.59
C VAL A 219 1.88 15.80 -11.90
N ALA A 220 2.96 15.28 -12.46
CA ALA A 220 2.94 14.36 -13.58
C ALA A 220 3.22 12.94 -13.10
N LEU A 221 2.49 11.98 -13.66
CA LEU A 221 2.65 10.55 -13.42
C LEU A 221 2.84 9.85 -14.76
N GLU A 222 3.91 9.07 -14.88
CA GLU A 222 4.23 8.38 -16.13
C GLU A 222 3.25 7.23 -16.41
N THR A 223 2.71 7.22 -17.62
CA THR A 223 1.90 6.10 -18.13
C THR A 223 2.42 5.67 -19.50
N HIS A 224 2.05 4.47 -19.96
CA HIS A 224 2.50 3.98 -21.27
C HIS A 224 2.02 4.86 -22.46
N GLY A 225 1.02 5.72 -22.27
CA GLY A 225 0.56 6.65 -23.30
C GLY A 225 0.99 8.10 -23.06
N GLY A 226 2.08 8.34 -22.33
CA GLY A 226 2.50 9.67 -21.90
C GLY A 226 1.97 10.06 -20.51
N PRO A 227 2.27 11.27 -20.05
CA PRO A 227 1.97 11.67 -18.68
C PRO A 227 0.47 11.77 -18.43
N LEU A 228 0.08 11.37 -17.22
CA LEU A 228 -1.17 11.75 -16.58
C LEU A 228 -0.84 12.84 -15.57
N TYR A 229 -1.47 14.00 -15.71
CA TYR A 229 -1.38 15.11 -14.78
C TYR A 229 -2.51 15.03 -13.77
N ALA A 230 -2.19 15.31 -12.51
CA ALA A 230 -3.13 15.34 -11.40
C ALA A 230 -2.86 16.54 -10.50
N TRP A 231 -3.89 17.01 -9.79
CA TRP A 231 -3.70 17.96 -8.71
C TRP A 231 -3.30 17.22 -7.43
N ARG A 232 -2.21 17.64 -6.80
CA ARG A 232 -1.82 17.16 -5.47
C ARG A 232 -2.14 18.24 -4.44
N ALA A 233 -3.19 18.02 -3.66
CA ALA A 233 -3.59 18.94 -2.61
C ALA A 233 -2.63 18.86 -1.41
N ALA A 234 -2.20 20.02 -0.91
CA ALA A 234 -1.32 20.15 0.24
C ALA A 234 -2.15 20.19 1.54
N ARG A 235 -2.73 19.05 1.89
CA ARG A 235 -3.39 18.82 3.20
C ARG A 235 -2.37 18.33 4.23
N GLU A 236 -2.83 18.03 5.45
CA GLU A 236 -2.00 17.38 6.49
C GLU A 236 -1.28 16.14 5.96
N LEU A 237 -1.95 15.35 5.11
CA LEU A 237 -1.33 14.35 4.27
C LEU A 237 -1.63 14.69 2.80
N PRO A 238 -0.59 14.88 1.95
CA PRO A 238 -0.80 15.18 0.55
C PRO A 238 -1.60 14.09 -0.18
N VAL A 239 -2.62 14.48 -0.93
CA VAL A 239 -3.50 13.56 -1.67
C VAL A 239 -3.66 13.98 -3.11
N LEU A 240 -3.83 13.01 -4.01
CA LEU A 240 -4.20 13.28 -5.40
C LEU A 240 -5.69 13.48 -5.51
N MET A 241 -6.10 14.41 -6.35
CA MET A 241 -7.51 14.79 -6.55
C MET A 241 -7.73 15.11 -8.04
N PRO A 242 -8.99 15.09 -8.53
CA PRO A 242 -9.32 15.74 -9.79
C PRO A 242 -8.93 17.23 -9.72
N PRO A 243 -8.70 17.89 -10.86
CA PRO A 243 -8.82 17.37 -12.21
C PRO A 243 -7.66 16.44 -12.62
N LEU A 244 -7.99 15.35 -13.32
CA LEU A 244 -7.03 14.49 -14.00
C LEU A 244 -6.96 14.86 -15.49
N ARG A 245 -5.77 15.02 -16.05
CA ARG A 245 -5.57 15.36 -17.47
C ARG A 245 -4.51 14.48 -18.10
N TRP A 246 -4.77 13.94 -19.27
CA TRP A 246 -3.75 13.33 -20.11
C TRP A 246 -3.69 14.00 -21.47
N GLU A 247 -2.57 13.85 -22.17
CA GLU A 247 -2.49 14.28 -23.57
C GLU A 247 -3.19 13.28 -24.49
N ALA A 248 -4.08 13.79 -25.34
CA ALA A 248 -4.72 13.06 -26.42
C ALA A 248 -4.89 13.97 -27.64
N ASN A 249 -4.34 13.57 -28.79
CA ASN A 249 -4.35 14.35 -30.03
C ASN A 249 -3.81 15.79 -29.83
N ASP A 250 -2.63 15.91 -29.22
CA ASP A 250 -1.95 17.18 -28.89
C ASP A 250 -2.79 18.15 -28.02
N ARG A 251 -3.73 17.61 -27.23
CA ARG A 251 -4.57 18.37 -26.32
C ARG A 251 -4.67 17.71 -24.97
N LEU A 252 -4.76 18.52 -23.93
CA LEU A 252 -5.10 18.04 -22.59
C LEU A 252 -6.59 17.70 -22.53
N SER A 253 -6.89 16.49 -22.11
CA SER A 253 -8.26 16.00 -21.97
C SER A 253 -8.44 15.25 -20.66
N GLU A 254 -9.66 15.25 -20.13
CA GLU A 254 -10.02 14.41 -19.00
C GLU A 254 -10.15 12.95 -19.44
N PRO A 255 -9.78 11.97 -18.60
CA PRO A 255 -10.12 10.58 -18.84
C PRO A 255 -11.62 10.38 -19.10
N GLU A 256 -11.94 9.59 -20.12
CA GLU A 256 -13.29 9.37 -20.61
C GLU A 256 -14.25 8.90 -19.49
N ALA A 257 -15.27 9.70 -19.20
CA ALA A 257 -16.29 9.38 -18.20
C ALA A 257 -15.68 9.01 -16.83
N LEU A 258 -14.75 9.86 -16.38
CA LEU A 258 -14.16 9.82 -15.04
C LEU A 258 -15.25 9.94 -13.96
N SER A 259 -16.10 10.98 -14.06
CA SER A 259 -17.28 11.20 -13.21
C SER A 259 -16.98 11.06 -11.71
N LEU A 260 -15.90 11.68 -11.24
CA LEU A 260 -15.54 11.81 -9.83
C LEU A 260 -15.90 13.20 -9.32
N GLU A 261 -16.20 13.33 -8.03
CA GLU A 261 -16.36 14.65 -7.43
C GLU A 261 -15.00 15.36 -7.39
N PRO A 262 -14.95 16.68 -7.62
CA PRO A 262 -13.68 17.42 -7.59
C PRO A 262 -12.92 17.31 -6.26
N THR A 263 -13.63 17.07 -5.16
CA THR A 263 -13.05 16.93 -3.83
C THR A 263 -12.69 15.49 -3.45
N SER A 264 -12.92 14.52 -4.33
CA SER A 264 -12.58 13.11 -4.07
C SER A 264 -11.08 12.92 -4.02
N VAL A 265 -10.62 12.19 -3.01
CA VAL A 265 -9.26 11.62 -2.99
C VAL A 265 -9.20 10.51 -4.05
N VAL A 266 -8.10 10.50 -4.81
CA VAL A 266 -7.86 9.56 -5.90
C VAL A 266 -6.61 8.74 -5.62
N GLU A 267 -6.74 7.43 -5.74
CA GLU A 267 -5.61 6.51 -5.81
C GLU A 267 -5.38 6.10 -7.27
N LEU A 268 -4.14 6.24 -7.72
CA LEU A 268 -3.72 5.87 -9.07
C LEU A 268 -2.87 4.62 -9.04
N ARG A 269 -3.11 3.71 -9.99
CA ARG A 269 -2.27 2.52 -10.22
C ARG A 269 -2.02 2.31 -11.70
N VAL A 270 -0.78 2.03 -12.07
CA VAL A 270 -0.34 1.85 -13.46
C VAL A 270 0.29 0.47 -13.62
N ARG A 271 -0.20 -0.29 -14.59
CA ARG A 271 0.36 -1.61 -14.93
C ARG A 271 0.44 -1.81 -16.44
N GLY A 272 1.62 -1.60 -17.00
CA GLY A 272 1.81 -1.60 -18.45
C GLY A 272 0.93 -0.51 -19.08
N ALA A 273 0.05 -0.88 -20.01
CA ALA A 273 -0.89 0.05 -20.63
C ALA A 273 -2.15 0.33 -19.79
N LEU A 274 -2.33 -0.32 -18.64
CA LEU A 274 -3.52 -0.13 -17.81
C LEU A 274 -3.31 1.01 -16.82
N LEU A 275 -4.31 1.89 -16.73
CA LEU A 275 -4.45 2.87 -15.67
C LEU A 275 -5.71 2.54 -14.88
N LEU A 276 -5.57 2.38 -13.57
CA LEU A 276 -6.67 2.26 -12.62
C LEU A 276 -6.72 3.56 -11.80
N VAL A 277 -7.88 4.20 -11.83
CA VAL A 277 -8.21 5.40 -11.05
C VAL A 277 -9.29 4.98 -10.06
N ALA A 278 -8.98 4.97 -8.77
CA ALA A 278 -9.93 4.66 -7.71
C ALA A 278 -10.20 5.89 -6.86
N SER A 279 -11.44 6.06 -6.42
CA SER A 279 -11.88 7.05 -5.45
C SER A 279 -12.64 6.35 -4.34
N ASP A 280 -13.10 7.14 -3.36
CA ASP A 280 -14.12 6.66 -2.44
C ASP A 280 -15.35 6.18 -3.24
N HIS A 281 -15.75 4.93 -3.00
CA HIS A 281 -16.84 4.20 -3.65
C HIS A 281 -16.81 4.02 -5.18
N SER A 282 -15.72 4.32 -5.89
CA SER A 282 -15.69 4.10 -7.34
C SER A 282 -14.31 3.75 -7.88
N ALA A 283 -14.29 3.04 -9.01
CA ALA A 283 -13.07 2.78 -9.76
C ALA A 283 -13.33 2.82 -11.27
N ARG A 284 -12.35 3.31 -12.01
CA ARG A 284 -12.33 3.39 -13.47
C ARG A 284 -11.04 2.78 -13.98
N ILE A 285 -11.15 1.97 -15.03
CA ILE A 285 -10.00 1.33 -15.67
C ILE A 285 -9.91 1.83 -17.10
N TYR A 286 -8.72 2.23 -17.52
CA TYR A 286 -8.42 2.76 -18.84
C TYR A 286 -7.29 1.99 -19.51
N ASP A 287 -7.35 1.91 -20.83
CA ASP A 287 -6.17 1.69 -21.66
C ASP A 287 -5.50 3.06 -21.88
N ALA A 288 -4.36 3.26 -21.22
CA ALA A 288 -3.60 4.49 -21.28
C ALA A 288 -3.00 4.77 -22.66
N ARG A 289 -2.85 3.76 -23.54
CA ARG A 289 -2.35 3.98 -24.91
C ARG A 289 -3.45 4.54 -25.80
N SER A 290 -4.60 3.87 -25.83
CA SER A 290 -5.73 4.30 -26.67
C SER A 290 -6.58 5.38 -26.01
N LYS A 291 -6.30 5.71 -24.74
CA LYS A 291 -7.03 6.70 -23.93
C LYS A 291 -8.52 6.35 -23.79
N LYS A 292 -8.84 5.04 -23.78
CA LYS A 292 -10.22 4.53 -23.73
C LYS A 292 -10.53 3.87 -22.41
N ARG A 293 -11.74 4.10 -21.91
CA ARG A 293 -12.21 3.42 -20.71
C ARG A 293 -12.53 1.95 -21.03
N LEU A 294 -11.97 1.05 -20.23
CA LEU A 294 -12.17 -0.40 -20.33
C LEU A 294 -13.24 -0.91 -19.37
N ALA A 295 -13.35 -0.30 -18.19
CA ALA A 295 -14.34 -0.69 -17.19
C ALA A 295 -14.67 0.47 -16.23
N GLN A 296 -15.88 0.39 -15.67
CA GLN A 296 -16.40 1.26 -14.62
C GLN A 296 -16.96 0.38 -13.50
N LEU A 297 -16.62 0.71 -12.26
CA LEU A 297 -17.02 0.02 -11.05
C LEU A 297 -17.53 1.06 -10.06
N ASP A 298 -18.77 0.92 -9.64
CA ASP A 298 -19.39 1.78 -8.63
C ASP A 298 -19.73 0.96 -7.38
N GLY A 299 -19.76 1.62 -6.22
CA GLY A 299 -20.00 0.98 -4.93
C GLY A 299 -18.81 0.13 -4.43
N VAL A 300 -17.59 0.44 -4.88
CA VAL A 300 -16.35 -0.25 -4.43
C VAL A 300 -15.48 0.73 -3.65
N HIS A 301 -15.09 0.36 -2.44
CA HIS A 301 -14.28 1.21 -1.54
C HIS A 301 -12.78 1.19 -1.86
N GLY A 302 -12.34 0.14 -2.53
CA GLY A 302 -10.94 -0.02 -2.92
C GLY A 302 -10.82 -0.92 -4.13
N ALA A 303 -9.91 -0.56 -5.02
CA ALA A 303 -9.60 -1.36 -6.21
C ALA A 303 -8.09 -1.42 -6.42
N ARG A 304 -7.56 -2.64 -6.56
CA ARG A 304 -6.16 -2.90 -6.90
C ARG A 304 -6.11 -3.91 -8.05
N PHE A 305 -5.05 -3.88 -8.85
CA PHE A 305 -4.86 -4.96 -9.82
C PHE A 305 -4.54 -6.26 -9.08
N TRP A 306 -5.20 -7.36 -9.46
CA TRP A 306 -4.89 -8.69 -8.92
C TRP A 306 -3.40 -9.00 -9.13
N PRO A 307 -2.67 -9.57 -8.16
CA PRO A 307 -1.24 -9.80 -8.27
C PRO A 307 -0.89 -10.65 -9.50
N LYS A 308 0.21 -10.29 -10.18
CA LYS A 308 0.84 -11.21 -11.15
C LYS A 308 1.51 -12.32 -10.34
N GLN A 309 1.12 -13.56 -10.60
CA GLN A 309 1.76 -14.71 -9.96
C GLN A 309 3.24 -14.72 -10.32
N ARG A 310 4.10 -14.70 -9.31
CA ARG A 310 5.54 -14.93 -9.46
C ARG A 310 5.77 -16.40 -9.16
N THR A 311 6.29 -17.13 -10.13
CA THR A 311 6.79 -18.48 -9.87
C THR A 311 7.98 -18.34 -8.93
N VAL A 312 7.84 -18.80 -7.69
CA VAL A 312 8.97 -18.88 -6.77
C VAL A 312 9.86 -20.00 -7.27
N THR A 313 10.80 -19.67 -8.17
CA THR A 313 11.87 -20.60 -8.50
C THR A 313 12.73 -20.68 -7.24
N ALA A 314 12.56 -21.75 -6.46
CA ALA A 314 13.37 -22.00 -5.29
C ALA A 314 14.84 -22.04 -5.72
N ALA A 315 15.59 -20.96 -5.47
CA ALA A 315 17.02 -21.05 -5.48
C ALA A 315 17.39 -21.95 -4.28
N LEU A 316 17.72 -23.20 -4.58
CA LEU A 316 18.33 -24.10 -3.62
C LEU A 316 19.51 -23.36 -2.98
N PRO A 317 19.57 -23.23 -1.65
CA PRO A 317 20.81 -22.78 -1.02
C PRO A 317 21.87 -23.79 -1.42
N SER A 318 22.89 -23.34 -2.13
CA SER A 318 24.10 -24.12 -2.36
C SER A 318 24.62 -24.50 -0.98
N SER A 319 24.40 -25.75 -0.60
CA SER A 319 25.08 -26.38 0.52
C SER A 319 26.57 -26.28 0.22
N GLY A 320 27.20 -25.26 0.79
CA GLY A 320 28.64 -25.14 0.90
C GLY A 320 29.10 -26.33 1.69
N THR A 321 29.46 -27.38 0.97
CA THR A 321 30.01 -28.61 1.49
C THR A 321 31.26 -28.24 2.28
N SER A 322 31.20 -28.46 3.58
CA SER A 322 32.39 -28.63 4.40
C SER A 322 33.22 -29.79 3.84
N ALA A 323 34.40 -29.49 3.34
CA ALA A 323 35.56 -30.36 3.37
C ALA A 323 36.69 -29.46 3.93
N GLY A 324 37.31 -29.70 5.08
CA GLY A 324 37.56 -30.96 5.74
C GLY A 324 38.89 -31.56 5.29
N GLN A 325 40.00 -30.87 5.56
CA GLN A 325 41.24 -31.36 6.22
C GLN A 325 42.35 -30.32 6.14
#